data_AF-A0A6G3MGM1-F1
#
_entry.id   AF-A0A6G3MGM1-F1
#
_cell.length_a   1.000
_cell.length_b   1.000
_cell.length_c   1.000
_cell.angle_alpha   90.00
_cell.angle_beta   90.00
_cell.angle_gamma   90.00
#
_symmetry.space_group_name_H-M   'P 1'
#
loop_
_entity.id
_entity.type
_entity.pdbx_description
1 polymer ?
#
loop_
_entity_poly.entity_id
_entity_poly.type
_entity_poly.pdbx_seq_one_letter_code
_entity_poly.pdbx_strand_id
1 'polypeptide(L)'
;YSIFLKYIEYEKKCNNPVRVTCLYERAIAKNCLDEELWLNYIEYLSETLKDFEILETVHKRSLRNMPWLPALWISYMKTLELFEKNHDLIKGIFDDSMRSGINCPHDLLNLRMHFGLYLSRRLIQINGDKNELISFFKDAITAQESLGEDGDPNSLLLKTLSDIYLYVIRDVHGSYECWKQIVKKYSHESSYWEQYLKLAKCVEEPFFIRALFKECLNTRLDSMYAICHQFIEFENIFGDVKSIKEAVKIYNRICSRFQQKIENLPDVTRISTIDKKRKKNSFESTTKRLKSTEKGKYTNTSETIICSQSVHAQDVQQDSTNKNIASDYSESQPTLDKNTSDSFTLIPGNLGADTSMSVFI
;
A
#
# COMPACT_ATOMS: atom_id res chain seq x y z
N TYR A 1 -6.27 -13.62 30.09
CA TYR A 1 -5.49 -13.24 28.90
C TYR A 1 -4.13 -12.61 29.26
N SER A 2 -4.07 -11.35 29.72
CA SER A 2 -2.80 -10.60 29.96
C SER A 2 -1.73 -11.30 30.83
N ILE A 3 -2.13 -12.09 31.84
CA ILE A 3 -1.19 -12.82 32.71
C ILE A 3 -0.42 -13.91 31.95
N PHE A 4 -1.08 -14.61 31.02
CA PHE A 4 -0.43 -15.69 30.26
C PHE A 4 0.63 -15.13 29.31
N LEU A 5 0.33 -14.06 28.58
CA LEU A 5 1.27 -13.43 27.66
C LEU A 5 2.52 -12.94 28.40
N LYS A 6 2.36 -12.24 29.53
CA LYS A 6 3.49 -11.80 30.35
C LYS A 6 4.37 -12.97 30.82
N TYR A 7 3.75 -14.10 31.15
CA TYR A 7 4.49 -15.28 31.59
C TYR A 7 5.18 -15.99 30.42
N ILE A 8 4.53 -16.09 29.26
CA ILE A 8 5.13 -16.63 28.04
C ILE A 8 6.38 -15.82 27.67
N GLU A 9 6.29 -14.50 27.67
CA GLU A 9 7.42 -13.62 27.36
C GLU A 9 8.55 -13.73 28.39
N TYR A 10 8.24 -13.97 29.66
CA TYR A 10 9.24 -14.27 30.68
C TYR A 10 9.94 -15.61 30.41
N GLU A 11 9.19 -16.68 30.13
CA GLU A 11 9.74 -18.02 29.89
C GLU A 11 10.51 -18.13 28.57
N LYS A 12 10.11 -17.37 27.54
CA LYS A 12 10.88 -17.25 26.29
C LYS A 12 12.31 -16.77 26.56
N LYS A 13 12.50 -15.83 27.50
CA LYS A 13 13.84 -15.35 27.90
C LYS A 13 14.67 -16.43 28.60
N CYS A 14 14.01 -17.35 29.31
CA CYS A 14 14.66 -18.49 29.95
C CYS A 14 15.01 -19.63 28.98
N ASN A 15 14.62 -19.50 27.71
CA ASN A 15 14.92 -20.42 26.60
C ASN A 15 14.59 -21.90 26.88
N ASN A 16 13.48 -22.17 27.58
CA ASN A 16 13.00 -23.53 27.83
C ASN A 16 11.77 -23.85 26.95
N PRO A 17 11.94 -24.59 25.85
CA PRO A 17 10.86 -24.79 24.88
C PRO A 17 9.68 -25.59 25.43
N VAL A 18 9.93 -26.56 26.30
CA VAL A 18 8.86 -27.38 26.89
C VAL A 18 7.94 -26.52 27.78
N ARG A 19 8.52 -25.62 28.58
CA ARG A 19 7.75 -24.72 29.46
C ARG A 19 6.93 -23.72 28.66
N VAL A 20 7.52 -23.12 27.63
CA VAL A 20 6.83 -22.15 26.76
C VAL A 20 5.68 -22.82 26.02
N THR A 21 5.90 -23.98 25.40
CA THR A 21 4.84 -24.78 24.75
C THR A 21 3.73 -25.14 25.73
N CYS A 22 4.05 -25.59 26.94
CA CYS A 22 3.05 -25.89 27.97
C CYS A 22 2.23 -24.65 28.36
N LEU A 23 2.84 -23.47 28.44
CA LEU A 23 2.12 -22.23 28.71
C LEU A 23 1.20 -21.83 27.55
N TYR A 24 1.64 -21.95 26.30
CA TYR A 24 0.78 -21.74 25.13
C TYR A 24 -0.41 -22.70 25.15
N GLU A 25 -0.18 -24.00 25.36
CA GLU A 25 -1.25 -25.00 25.44
C GLU A 25 -2.27 -24.67 26.55
N ARG A 26 -1.79 -24.25 27.73
CA ARG A 26 -2.66 -23.81 28.84
C ARG A 26 -3.44 -22.54 28.51
N ALA A 27 -2.82 -21.60 27.80
CA ALA A 27 -3.47 -20.36 27.38
C ALA A 27 -4.55 -20.62 26.34
N ILE A 28 -4.26 -21.46 25.34
CA ILE A 28 -5.17 -21.85 24.25
C ILE A 28 -6.36 -22.64 24.80
N ALA A 29 -6.14 -23.54 25.76
CA ALA A 29 -7.22 -24.28 26.41
C ALA A 29 -8.27 -23.35 27.05
N LYS A 30 -7.88 -22.14 27.45
CA LYS A 30 -8.78 -21.12 28.02
C LYS A 30 -9.25 -20.07 27.02
N ASN A 31 -8.49 -19.80 25.97
CA ASN A 31 -8.72 -18.71 25.00
C ASN A 31 -8.51 -19.23 23.58
N CYS A 32 -9.26 -20.26 23.19
CA CYS A 32 -9.09 -20.93 21.89
C CYS A 32 -9.58 -20.10 20.69
N LEU A 33 -10.31 -19.01 20.93
CA LEU A 33 -10.81 -18.08 19.92
C LEU A 33 -9.95 -16.80 19.82
N ASP A 34 -8.70 -16.88 20.27
CA ASP A 34 -7.76 -15.77 20.25
C ASP A 34 -6.76 -15.92 19.10
N GLU A 35 -6.89 -15.08 18.08
CA GLU A 35 -6.07 -15.12 16.86
C GLU A 35 -4.57 -14.95 17.15
N GLU A 36 -4.22 -13.88 17.88
CA GLU A 36 -2.83 -13.55 18.19
C GLU A 36 -2.18 -14.70 18.97
N LEU A 37 -2.91 -15.33 19.89
CA LEU A 37 -2.38 -16.45 20.66
C LEU A 37 -1.99 -17.64 19.78
N TRP A 38 -2.82 -18.01 18.79
CA TRP A 38 -2.50 -19.10 17.87
C TRP A 38 -1.35 -18.73 16.93
N LEU A 39 -1.37 -17.53 16.35
CA LEU A 39 -0.31 -17.09 15.43
C LEU A 39 1.05 -17.03 16.14
N ASN A 40 1.10 -16.44 17.34
CA ASN A 40 2.31 -16.38 18.15
C ASN A 40 2.81 -17.76 18.56
N TYR A 41 1.89 -18.71 18.82
CA TYR A 41 2.27 -20.08 19.15
C TYR A 41 2.88 -20.81 17.94
N ILE A 42 2.24 -20.69 16.78
CA ILE A 42 2.72 -21.27 15.51
C ILE A 42 4.09 -20.69 15.14
N GLU A 43 4.26 -19.37 15.22
CA GLU A 43 5.53 -18.68 14.96
C GLU A 43 6.62 -19.15 15.93
N TYR A 44 6.30 -19.23 17.22
CA TYR A 44 7.25 -19.74 18.20
C TYR A 44 7.73 -21.17 17.88
N LEU A 45 6.81 -22.06 17.51
CA LEU A 45 7.15 -23.45 17.15
C LEU A 45 7.95 -23.53 15.84
N SER A 46 7.67 -22.67 14.87
CA SER A 46 8.38 -22.64 13.59
C SER A 46 9.82 -22.14 13.75
N GLU A 47 10.07 -21.24 14.69
CA GLU A 47 11.42 -20.76 14.99
C GLU A 47 12.24 -21.74 15.85
N THR A 48 11.59 -22.41 16.81
CA THR A 48 12.28 -23.20 17.84
C THR A 48 12.38 -24.69 17.54
N LEU A 49 11.24 -25.37 17.34
CA LEU A 49 11.21 -26.82 17.16
C LEU A 49 11.49 -27.22 15.72
N LYS A 50 10.99 -26.44 14.75
CA LYS A 50 11.12 -26.72 13.31
C LYS A 50 10.67 -28.14 12.92
N ASP A 51 9.72 -28.69 13.68
CA ASP A 51 9.13 -30.00 13.45
C ASP A 51 7.80 -29.83 12.71
N PHE A 52 7.72 -30.41 11.51
CA PHE A 52 6.54 -30.31 10.67
C PHE A 52 5.32 -30.99 11.29
N GLU A 53 5.47 -32.17 11.90
CA GLU A 53 4.34 -32.93 12.44
C GLU A 53 3.69 -32.16 13.60
N ILE A 54 4.51 -31.57 14.46
CA ILE A 54 4.03 -30.72 15.56
C ILE A 54 3.31 -29.50 14.98
N LEU A 55 3.93 -28.78 14.04
CA LEU A 55 3.33 -27.60 13.42
C LEU A 55 2.01 -27.92 12.71
N GLU A 56 1.96 -29.02 11.96
CA GLU A 56 0.76 -29.45 11.25
C GLU A 56 -0.39 -29.73 12.22
N THR A 57 -0.11 -30.39 13.36
CA THR A 57 -1.14 -30.63 14.37
C THR A 57 -1.68 -29.33 14.98
N VAL A 58 -0.81 -28.35 15.23
CA VAL A 58 -1.19 -27.04 15.79
C VAL A 58 -1.99 -26.24 14.77
N HIS A 59 -1.60 -26.22 13.50
CA HIS A 59 -2.36 -25.62 12.39
C HIS A 59 -3.75 -26.23 12.24
N LYS A 60 -3.86 -27.55 12.20
CA LYS A 60 -5.17 -28.22 12.12
C LYS A 60 -6.06 -27.89 13.32
N ARG A 61 -5.47 -27.77 14.51
CA ARG A 61 -6.21 -27.39 15.73
C ARG A 61 -6.67 -25.92 15.69
N SER A 62 -5.82 -24.99 15.24
CA SER A 62 -6.19 -23.57 15.13
C SER A 62 -7.34 -23.40 14.15
N LEU A 63 -7.27 -24.04 12.98
CA LEU A 63 -8.31 -24.02 11.94
C LEU A 63 -9.62 -24.69 12.38
N ARG A 64 -9.57 -25.70 13.25
CA ARG A 64 -10.79 -26.28 13.83
C ARG A 64 -11.49 -25.33 14.80
N ASN A 65 -10.74 -24.47 15.50
CA ASN A 65 -11.31 -23.50 16.42
C ASN A 65 -11.80 -22.24 15.69
N MET A 66 -11.06 -21.76 14.69
CA MET A 66 -11.34 -20.52 13.97
C MET A 66 -11.15 -20.67 12.45
N PRO A 67 -12.01 -21.45 11.77
CA PRO A 67 -11.92 -21.65 10.33
C PRO A 67 -12.16 -20.38 9.50
N TRP A 68 -12.84 -19.37 10.06
CA TRP A 68 -13.14 -18.11 9.37
C TRP A 68 -11.99 -17.10 9.35
N LEU A 69 -10.84 -17.41 9.98
CA LEU A 69 -9.69 -16.50 10.02
C LEU A 69 -8.69 -16.80 8.88
N PRO A 70 -8.52 -15.90 7.90
CA PRO A 70 -7.62 -16.11 6.76
C PRO A 70 -6.14 -16.24 7.19
N ALA A 71 -5.73 -15.53 8.24
CA ALA A 71 -4.34 -15.50 8.69
C ALA A 71 -3.80 -16.88 9.07
N LEU A 72 -4.65 -17.74 9.67
CA LEU A 72 -4.29 -19.11 10.01
C LEU A 72 -4.10 -19.98 8.77
N TRP A 73 -4.98 -19.86 7.77
CA TRP A 73 -4.85 -20.57 6.49
C TRP A 73 -3.58 -20.14 5.74
N ILE A 74 -3.31 -18.84 5.68
CA ILE A 74 -2.10 -18.29 5.06
C ILE A 74 -0.85 -18.80 5.78
N SER A 75 -0.84 -18.79 7.12
CA SER A 75 0.25 -19.31 7.93
C SER A 75 0.48 -20.80 7.68
N TYR A 76 -0.60 -21.59 7.55
CA TYR A 76 -0.49 -23.00 7.28
C TYR A 76 0.07 -23.28 5.88
N MET A 77 -0.42 -22.59 4.84
CA MET A 77 0.13 -22.69 3.48
C MET A 77 1.61 -22.30 3.41
N LYS A 78 2.03 -21.23 4.10
CA LYS A 78 3.44 -20.82 4.20
C LYS A 78 4.29 -21.88 4.92
N THR A 79 3.74 -22.54 5.93
CA THR A 79 4.43 -23.64 6.62
C THR A 79 4.59 -24.84 5.69
N LEU A 80 3.54 -25.21 4.95
CA LEU A 80 3.63 -26.28 3.95
C LEU A 80 4.65 -25.96 2.85
N GLU A 81 4.70 -24.71 2.40
CA GLU A 81 5.70 -24.21 1.46
C GLU A 81 7.12 -24.31 2.04
N LEU A 82 7.32 -23.87 3.29
CA LEU A 82 8.61 -23.92 3.99
C LEU A 82 9.17 -25.34 4.13
N PHE A 83 8.30 -26.32 4.36
CA PHE A 83 8.67 -27.74 4.47
C PHE A 83 8.54 -28.49 3.14
N GLU A 84 8.49 -27.75 2.01
CA GLU A 84 8.49 -28.28 0.64
C GLU A 84 7.44 -29.38 0.40
N LYS A 85 6.25 -29.20 0.98
CA LYS A 85 5.14 -30.15 0.79
C LYS A 85 4.58 -30.06 -0.63
N ASN A 86 3.94 -31.16 -1.05
CA ASN A 86 3.38 -31.29 -2.39
C ASN A 86 2.42 -30.12 -2.70
N HIS A 87 2.55 -29.58 -3.92
CA HIS A 87 1.67 -28.57 -4.47
C HIS A 87 0.17 -28.91 -4.33
N ASP A 88 -0.22 -30.16 -4.59
CA ASP A 88 -1.62 -30.60 -4.50
C ASP A 88 -2.18 -30.47 -3.08
N LEU A 89 -1.33 -30.70 -2.07
CA LEU A 89 -1.71 -30.51 -0.67
C LEU A 89 -1.93 -29.03 -0.37
N ILE A 90 -1.01 -28.15 -0.78
CA ILE A 90 -1.13 -26.69 -0.56
C ILE A 90 -2.37 -26.14 -1.27
N LYS A 91 -2.61 -26.59 -2.51
CA LYS A 91 -3.80 -26.25 -3.28
C LYS A 91 -5.08 -26.72 -2.60
N GLY A 92 -5.10 -27.96 -2.08
CA GLY A 92 -6.22 -28.47 -1.29
C GLY A 92 -6.52 -27.62 -0.05
N ILE A 93 -5.49 -27.18 0.68
CA ILE A 93 -5.65 -26.27 1.83
C ILE A 93 -6.21 -24.90 1.41
N PHE A 94 -5.76 -24.37 0.27
CA PHE A 94 -6.35 -23.14 -0.29
C PHE A 94 -7.84 -23.35 -0.63
N ASP A 95 -8.18 -24.42 -1.32
CA ASP A 95 -9.56 -24.72 -1.70
C ASP A 95 -10.47 -24.91 -0.47
N ASP A 96 -9.96 -25.53 0.59
CA ASP A 96 -10.68 -25.69 1.86
C ASP A 96 -10.86 -24.34 2.57
N SER A 97 -9.86 -23.46 2.53
CA SER A 97 -9.97 -22.10 3.08
C SER A 97 -11.04 -21.27 2.37
N MET A 98 -11.24 -21.47 1.06
CA MET A 98 -12.32 -20.81 0.33
C MET A 98 -13.71 -21.30 0.75
N ARG A 99 -13.82 -22.47 1.40
CA ARG A 99 -15.07 -23.05 1.91
C ARG A 99 -15.24 -22.89 3.42
N SER A 100 -14.33 -22.19 4.09
CA SER A 100 -14.24 -22.15 5.56
C SER A 100 -15.09 -21.07 6.24
N GLY A 101 -15.94 -20.37 5.47
CA GLY A 101 -16.84 -19.33 5.96
C GLY A 101 -16.22 -17.93 6.05
N ILE A 102 -15.11 -17.67 5.35
CA ILE A 102 -14.53 -16.33 5.19
C ILE A 102 -15.47 -15.50 4.30
N ASN A 103 -16.06 -14.44 4.86
CA ASN A 103 -17.06 -13.61 4.16
C ASN A 103 -16.58 -12.17 3.86
N CYS A 104 -15.51 -11.72 4.52
CA CYS A 104 -14.99 -10.38 4.32
C CYS A 104 -14.26 -10.29 2.96
N PRO A 105 -14.63 -9.36 2.06
CA PRO A 105 -13.96 -9.22 0.76
C PRO A 105 -12.45 -9.00 0.88
N HIS A 106 -12.02 -8.17 1.83
CA HIS A 106 -10.61 -7.92 2.11
C HIS A 106 -9.85 -9.20 2.51
N ASP A 107 -10.47 -10.07 3.31
CA ASP A 107 -9.85 -11.32 3.76
C ASP A 107 -9.72 -12.33 2.62
N LEU A 108 -10.74 -12.40 1.75
CA LEU A 108 -10.70 -13.20 0.52
C LEU A 108 -9.63 -12.69 -0.45
N LEU A 109 -9.50 -11.37 -0.59
CA LEU A 109 -8.44 -10.73 -1.37
C LEU A 109 -7.07 -11.14 -0.82
N ASN A 110 -6.87 -11.01 0.49
CA ASN A 110 -5.60 -11.33 1.15
C ASN A 110 -5.22 -12.81 0.95
N LEU A 111 -6.19 -13.71 1.10
CA LEU A 111 -6.00 -15.15 0.89
C LEU A 111 -5.60 -15.48 -0.55
N ARG A 112 -6.33 -14.93 -1.54
CA ARG A 112 -6.02 -15.08 -2.97
C ARG A 112 -4.64 -14.52 -3.32
N MET A 113 -4.32 -13.34 -2.80
CA MET A 113 -3.03 -12.69 -2.96
C MET A 113 -1.89 -13.59 -2.47
N HIS A 114 -2.01 -14.15 -1.27
CA HIS A 114 -0.96 -15.02 -0.72
C HIS A 114 -0.77 -16.32 -1.50
N PHE A 115 -1.87 -16.96 -1.95
CA PHE A 115 -1.78 -18.16 -2.78
C PHE A 115 -1.21 -17.86 -4.17
N GLY A 116 -1.63 -16.76 -4.81
CA GLY A 116 -1.06 -16.31 -6.09
C GLY A 116 0.44 -16.02 -6.01
N LEU A 117 0.88 -15.39 -4.91
CA LEU A 117 2.31 -15.17 -4.67
C LEU A 117 3.07 -16.47 -4.39
N TYR A 118 2.45 -17.48 -3.77
CA TYR A 118 3.01 -18.83 -3.67
C TYR A 118 3.22 -19.46 -5.05
N LEU A 119 2.20 -19.41 -5.93
CA LEU A 119 2.32 -19.89 -7.31
C LEU A 119 3.46 -19.17 -8.05
N SER A 120 3.63 -17.87 -7.82
CA SER A 120 4.73 -17.08 -8.38
C SER A 120 6.10 -17.57 -7.88
N ARG A 121 6.26 -17.81 -6.58
CA ARG A 121 7.50 -18.39 -6.02
C ARG A 121 7.78 -19.79 -6.57
N ARG A 122 6.74 -20.61 -6.75
CA ARG A 122 6.84 -21.95 -7.36
C ARG A 122 7.31 -21.88 -8.81
N LEU A 123 6.81 -20.91 -9.59
CA LEU A 123 7.28 -20.66 -10.96
C LEU A 123 8.78 -20.34 -10.97
N ILE A 124 9.26 -19.50 -10.05
CA ILE A 124 10.68 -19.12 -9.97
C ILE A 124 11.57 -20.28 -9.51
N GLN A 125 11.19 -20.97 -8.45
CA GLN A 125 12.08 -21.92 -7.75
C GLN A 125 12.16 -23.28 -8.43
N ILE A 126 11.02 -23.78 -8.92
CA ILE A 126 10.93 -25.15 -9.47
C ILE A 126 10.36 -25.18 -10.88
N ASN A 127 10.35 -24.04 -11.58
CA ASN A 127 9.80 -23.90 -12.92
C ASN A 127 8.35 -24.44 -13.03
N GLY A 128 7.52 -24.06 -12.07
CA GLY A 128 6.09 -24.39 -12.02
C GLY A 128 5.30 -23.91 -13.25
N ASP A 129 4.01 -24.25 -13.33
CA ASP A 129 3.20 -23.90 -14.49
C ASP A 129 2.81 -22.41 -14.50
N LYS A 130 3.35 -21.66 -15.47
CA LYS A 130 3.02 -20.26 -15.72
C LYS A 130 1.52 -20.08 -16.04
N ASN A 131 0.90 -21.03 -16.74
CA ASN A 131 -0.50 -20.91 -17.14
C ASN A 131 -1.42 -21.03 -15.93
N GLU A 132 -1.14 -21.95 -15.00
CA GLU A 132 -1.85 -22.06 -13.73
C GLU A 132 -1.81 -20.75 -12.92
N LEU A 133 -0.63 -20.13 -12.83
CA LEU A 133 -0.46 -18.84 -12.16
C LEU A 133 -1.32 -17.74 -12.80
N ILE A 134 -1.26 -17.62 -14.13
CA ILE A 134 -2.02 -16.58 -14.86
C ILE A 134 -3.52 -16.84 -14.76
N SER A 135 -3.97 -18.08 -14.94
CA SER A 135 -5.39 -18.43 -14.83
C SER A 135 -5.90 -18.15 -13.42
N PHE A 136 -5.14 -18.52 -12.40
CA PHE A 136 -5.48 -18.24 -11.01
C PHE A 136 -5.69 -16.74 -10.76
N PHE A 137 -4.75 -15.88 -11.20
CA PHE A 137 -4.90 -14.44 -11.02
C PHE A 137 -6.10 -13.86 -11.79
N LYS A 138 -6.35 -14.33 -13.02
CA LYS A 138 -7.54 -13.91 -13.79
C LYS A 138 -8.83 -14.28 -13.07
N ASP A 139 -8.92 -15.51 -12.60
CA ASP A 139 -10.08 -15.99 -11.85
C ASP A 139 -10.25 -15.23 -10.53
N ALA A 140 -9.14 -14.95 -9.82
CA ALA A 140 -9.13 -14.16 -8.60
C ALA A 140 -9.61 -12.72 -8.84
N ILE A 141 -9.17 -12.07 -9.92
CA ILE A 141 -9.62 -10.72 -10.30
C ILE A 141 -11.12 -10.72 -10.56
N THR A 142 -11.61 -11.64 -11.41
CA THR A 142 -13.05 -11.73 -11.74
C THR A 142 -13.89 -12.02 -10.49
N ALA A 143 -13.43 -12.94 -9.63
CA ALA A 143 -14.13 -13.25 -8.40
C ALA A 143 -14.14 -12.06 -7.43
N GLN A 144 -13.07 -11.28 -7.34
CA GLN A 144 -13.00 -10.13 -6.46
C GLN A 144 -13.83 -8.95 -6.99
N GLU A 145 -13.85 -8.72 -8.30
CA GLU A 145 -14.72 -7.73 -8.94
C GLU A 145 -16.21 -8.03 -8.74
N SER A 146 -16.58 -9.32 -8.66
CA SER A 146 -17.96 -9.73 -8.38
C SER A 146 -18.46 -9.31 -6.99
N LEU A 147 -17.55 -8.99 -6.06
CA LEU A 147 -17.85 -8.49 -4.72
C LEU A 147 -18.09 -6.97 -4.67
N GLY A 148 -17.96 -6.27 -5.79
CA GLY A 148 -18.17 -4.82 -5.89
C GLY A 148 -16.91 -3.99 -5.57
N GLU A 149 -17.12 -2.71 -5.24
CA GLU A 149 -16.03 -1.75 -5.00
C GLU A 149 -15.13 -2.14 -3.82
N ASP A 150 -15.72 -2.75 -2.78
CA ASP A 150 -15.01 -3.22 -1.59
C ASP A 150 -14.15 -4.47 -1.83
N GLY A 151 -14.31 -5.13 -2.97
CA GLY A 151 -13.57 -6.33 -3.33
C GLY A 151 -12.08 -6.04 -3.47
N ASP A 152 -11.71 -5.21 -4.43
CA ASP A 152 -10.32 -4.78 -4.63
C ASP A 152 -10.28 -3.27 -4.92
N PRO A 153 -10.41 -2.44 -3.87
CA PRO A 153 -10.53 -0.98 -4.02
C PRO A 153 -9.34 -0.36 -4.72
N ASN A 154 -8.15 -0.97 -4.61
CA ASN A 154 -6.90 -0.45 -5.14
C ASN A 154 -6.34 -1.26 -6.32
N SER A 155 -7.10 -2.21 -6.83
CA SER A 155 -6.70 -3.16 -7.89
C SER A 155 -5.36 -3.83 -7.61
N LEU A 156 -5.16 -4.27 -6.37
CA LEU A 156 -3.96 -4.94 -5.88
C LEU A 156 -3.66 -6.22 -6.66
N LEU A 157 -4.67 -7.00 -7.03
CA LEU A 157 -4.48 -8.21 -7.83
C LEU A 157 -3.92 -7.90 -9.21
N LEU A 158 -4.46 -6.88 -9.89
CA LEU A 158 -3.97 -6.45 -11.21
C LEU A 158 -2.55 -5.86 -11.14
N LYS A 159 -2.27 -5.04 -10.12
CA LYS A 159 -0.92 -4.49 -9.91
C LYS A 159 0.10 -5.61 -9.70
N THR A 160 -0.25 -6.58 -8.87
CA THR A 160 0.61 -7.73 -8.58
C THR A 160 0.80 -8.61 -9.81
N LEU A 161 -0.28 -8.87 -10.56
CA LEU A 161 -0.19 -9.62 -11.82
C LEU A 161 0.69 -8.91 -12.84
N SER A 162 0.62 -7.57 -12.93
CA SER A 162 1.53 -6.78 -13.76
C SER A 162 2.99 -6.98 -13.34
N ASP A 163 3.30 -6.90 -12.05
CA ASP A 163 4.66 -7.08 -11.55
C ASP A 163 5.16 -8.52 -11.81
N ILE A 164 4.30 -9.52 -11.68
CA ILE A 164 4.61 -10.90 -12.04
C ILE A 164 4.90 -11.01 -13.54
N TYR A 165 4.10 -10.40 -14.40
CA TYR A 165 4.35 -10.37 -15.84
C TYR A 165 5.72 -9.76 -16.15
N LEU A 166 6.05 -8.63 -15.55
CA LEU A 166 7.29 -7.90 -15.81
C LEU A 166 8.53 -8.61 -15.24
N TYR A 167 8.51 -8.97 -13.97
CA TYR A 167 9.70 -9.41 -13.24
C TYR A 167 9.90 -10.92 -13.25
N VAL A 168 8.82 -11.69 -13.28
CA VAL A 168 8.88 -13.16 -13.17
C VAL A 168 8.78 -13.79 -14.57
N ILE A 169 7.71 -13.47 -15.28
CA ILE A 169 7.41 -14.06 -16.58
C ILE A 169 8.25 -13.44 -17.71
N ARG A 170 8.71 -12.20 -17.53
CA ARG A 170 9.41 -11.40 -18.55
C ARG A 170 8.55 -11.10 -19.79
N ASP A 171 7.25 -10.88 -19.57
CA ASP A 171 6.28 -10.47 -20.58
C ASP A 171 5.83 -9.03 -20.33
N VAL A 172 6.48 -8.12 -21.04
CA VAL A 172 6.20 -6.68 -20.99
C VAL A 172 4.78 -6.37 -21.42
N HIS A 173 4.31 -7.00 -22.50
CA HIS A 173 2.98 -6.77 -23.05
C HIS A 173 1.88 -7.16 -22.04
N GLY A 174 2.04 -8.30 -21.36
CA GLY A 174 1.13 -8.73 -20.29
C GLY A 174 1.04 -7.71 -19.16
N SER A 175 2.17 -7.14 -18.74
CA SER A 175 2.20 -6.08 -17.72
C SER A 175 1.45 -4.82 -18.16
N TYR A 176 1.66 -4.39 -19.41
CA TYR A 176 0.94 -3.25 -20.00
C TYR A 176 -0.56 -3.44 -20.04
N GLU A 177 -1.02 -4.64 -20.41
CA GLU A 177 -2.45 -4.92 -20.50
C GLU A 177 -3.12 -4.81 -19.12
N CYS A 178 -2.45 -5.28 -18.06
CA CYS A 178 -2.91 -5.07 -16.68
C CYS A 178 -3.00 -3.57 -16.33
N TRP A 179 -1.98 -2.77 -16.66
CA TRP A 179 -2.02 -1.34 -16.37
C TRP A 179 -3.05 -0.55 -17.19
N LYS A 180 -3.28 -0.92 -18.45
CA LYS A 180 -4.37 -0.35 -19.25
C LYS A 180 -5.73 -0.59 -18.58
N GLN A 181 -5.96 -1.78 -18.04
CA GLN A 181 -7.19 -2.07 -17.28
C GLN A 181 -7.30 -1.22 -16.02
N ILE A 182 -6.22 -1.10 -15.24
CA ILE A 182 -6.18 -0.28 -14.02
C ILE A 182 -6.48 1.19 -14.36
N VAL A 183 -5.80 1.76 -15.34
CA VAL A 183 -5.98 3.16 -15.73
C VAL A 183 -7.36 3.41 -16.34
N LYS A 184 -7.94 2.44 -17.02
CA LYS A 184 -9.33 2.51 -17.48
C LYS A 184 -10.31 2.60 -16.30
N LYS A 185 -10.04 1.88 -15.20
CA LYS A 185 -10.85 1.90 -13.97
C LYS A 185 -10.68 3.21 -13.19
N TYR A 186 -9.44 3.69 -13.02
CA TYR A 186 -9.10 4.92 -12.28
C TYR A 186 -8.62 6.04 -13.19
N SER A 187 -9.39 6.35 -14.24
CA SER A 187 -8.95 7.25 -15.32
C SER A 187 -8.62 8.67 -14.88
N HIS A 188 -9.21 9.12 -13.77
CA HIS A 188 -9.09 10.47 -13.25
C HIS A 188 -8.06 10.62 -12.12
N GLU A 189 -7.46 9.53 -11.66
CA GLU A 189 -6.53 9.54 -10.52
C GLU A 189 -5.07 9.57 -11.01
N SER A 190 -4.36 10.64 -10.71
CA SER A 190 -2.98 10.85 -11.15
C SER A 190 -2.01 9.82 -10.60
N SER A 191 -2.28 9.31 -9.39
CA SER A 191 -1.43 8.33 -8.70
C SER A 191 -1.24 7.02 -9.49
N TYR A 192 -2.28 6.56 -10.18
CA TYR A 192 -2.24 5.36 -11.03
C TYR A 192 -1.51 5.63 -12.34
N TRP A 193 -1.75 6.79 -12.95
CA TRP A 193 -1.02 7.22 -14.14
C TRP A 193 0.47 7.40 -13.88
N GLU A 194 0.86 7.95 -12.73
CA GLU A 194 2.26 8.08 -12.33
C GLU A 194 2.95 6.72 -12.20
N GLN A 195 2.28 5.74 -11.58
CA GLN A 195 2.80 4.37 -11.48
C GLN A 195 2.93 3.73 -12.87
N TYR A 196 1.93 3.91 -13.74
CA TYR A 196 1.97 3.38 -15.09
C TYR A 196 3.10 4.01 -15.93
N LEU A 197 3.27 5.34 -15.86
CA LEU A 197 4.36 6.07 -16.50
C LEU A 197 5.72 5.65 -15.96
N LYS A 198 5.84 5.41 -14.64
CA LYS A 198 7.06 4.91 -14.01
C LYS A 198 7.44 3.55 -14.57
N LEU A 199 6.48 2.63 -14.67
CA LEU A 199 6.71 1.33 -15.30
C LEU A 199 7.17 1.50 -16.75
N ALA A 200 6.50 2.38 -17.51
CA ALA A 200 6.83 2.55 -18.91
C ALA A 200 8.22 3.14 -19.16
N LYS A 201 8.66 4.07 -18.31
CA LYS A 201 10.02 4.62 -18.34
C LYS A 201 11.11 3.56 -18.09
N CYS A 202 10.79 2.48 -17.38
CA CYS A 202 11.76 1.43 -17.07
C CYS A 202 11.92 0.40 -18.19
N VAL A 203 10.97 0.33 -19.13
CA VAL A 203 10.85 -0.83 -20.04
C VAL A 203 10.85 -0.42 -21.51
N GLU A 204 10.23 0.72 -21.85
CA GLU A 204 9.92 1.07 -23.24
C GLU A 204 10.80 2.18 -23.81
N GLU A 205 10.75 2.29 -25.13
CA GLU A 205 11.44 3.33 -25.89
C GLU A 205 10.80 4.72 -25.70
N PRO A 206 11.59 5.81 -25.81
CA PRO A 206 11.10 7.18 -25.64
C PRO A 206 9.90 7.55 -26.53
N PHE A 207 9.78 6.96 -27.72
CA PHE A 207 8.64 7.19 -28.60
C PHE A 207 7.30 6.78 -27.94
N PHE A 208 7.27 5.60 -27.32
CA PHE A 208 6.07 5.08 -26.66
C PHE A 208 5.75 5.88 -25.40
N ILE A 209 6.76 6.17 -24.58
CA ILE A 209 6.60 6.97 -23.36
C ILE A 209 6.01 8.35 -23.68
N ARG A 210 6.46 8.98 -24.77
CA ARG A 210 5.92 10.27 -25.24
C ARG A 210 4.44 10.18 -25.63
N ALA A 211 4.05 9.11 -26.34
CA ALA A 211 2.66 8.89 -26.68
C ALA A 211 1.80 8.70 -25.42
N LEU A 212 2.31 7.92 -24.45
CA LEU A 212 1.63 7.66 -23.19
C LEU A 212 1.47 8.92 -22.33
N PHE A 213 2.47 9.79 -22.27
CA PHE A 213 2.34 11.10 -21.62
C PHE A 213 1.25 11.96 -22.28
N LYS A 214 1.20 11.99 -23.61
CA LYS A 214 0.18 12.74 -24.34
C LYS A 214 -1.23 12.17 -24.08
N GLU A 215 -1.37 10.85 -24.03
CA GLU A 215 -2.62 10.17 -23.64
C GLU A 215 -3.04 10.57 -22.22
N CYS A 216 -2.14 10.40 -21.25
CA CYS A 216 -2.35 10.75 -19.85
C CYS A 216 -2.80 12.21 -19.67
N LEU A 217 -2.09 13.17 -20.27
CA LEU A 217 -2.37 14.61 -20.15
C LEU A 217 -3.61 15.08 -20.91
N ASN A 218 -4.14 14.27 -21.84
CA ASN A 218 -5.45 14.53 -22.46
C ASN A 218 -6.61 14.13 -21.53
N THR A 219 -6.36 13.31 -20.52
CA THR A 219 -7.33 12.88 -19.51
C THR A 219 -7.54 13.98 -18.46
N ARG A 220 -8.73 14.05 -17.86
CA ARG A 220 -9.02 14.98 -16.76
C ARG A 220 -8.55 14.39 -15.44
N LEU A 221 -7.31 14.65 -15.05
CA LEU A 221 -6.76 14.17 -13.78
C LEU A 221 -7.13 15.09 -12.60
N ASP A 222 -7.13 14.53 -11.40
CA ASP A 222 -7.20 15.23 -10.11
C ASP A 222 -6.00 16.15 -9.88
N SER A 223 -4.78 15.66 -10.15
CA SER A 223 -3.52 16.42 -10.09
C SER A 223 -2.71 16.23 -11.37
N MET A 224 -2.55 17.31 -12.14
CA MET A 224 -1.80 17.27 -13.40
C MET A 224 -0.37 17.85 -13.28
N TYR A 225 -0.08 18.59 -12.21
CA TYR A 225 1.15 19.36 -12.06
C TYR A 225 2.40 18.49 -12.07
N ALA A 226 2.43 17.46 -11.21
CA ALA A 226 3.56 16.54 -11.10
C ALA A 226 3.85 15.84 -12.43
N ILE A 227 2.81 15.33 -13.10
CA ILE A 227 2.93 14.64 -14.39
C ILE A 227 3.44 15.59 -15.49
N CYS A 228 3.00 16.85 -15.51
CA CYS A 228 3.51 17.83 -16.48
C CYS A 228 4.99 18.13 -16.28
N HIS A 229 5.43 18.29 -15.03
CA HIS A 229 6.85 18.48 -14.72
C HIS A 229 7.67 17.27 -15.18
N GLN A 230 7.20 16.06 -14.87
CA GLN A 230 7.84 14.83 -15.35
C GLN A 230 7.88 14.73 -16.89
N PHE A 231 6.86 15.24 -17.59
CA PHE A 231 6.84 15.25 -19.05
C PHE A 231 7.85 16.25 -19.63
N ILE A 232 7.99 17.43 -19.05
CA ILE A 232 9.00 18.42 -19.44
C ILE A 232 10.41 17.87 -19.19
N GLU A 233 10.66 17.26 -18.02
CA GLU A 233 11.94 16.60 -17.71
C GLU A 233 12.27 15.50 -18.72
N PHE A 234 11.28 14.68 -19.06
CA PHE A 234 11.42 13.65 -20.08
C PHE A 234 11.78 14.24 -21.47
N GLU A 235 11.10 15.29 -21.93
CA GLU A 235 11.42 15.94 -23.21
C GLU A 235 12.76 16.68 -23.18
N ASN A 236 13.22 17.18 -22.03
CA ASN A 236 14.55 17.76 -21.91
C ASN A 236 15.66 16.72 -22.11
N ILE A 237 15.43 15.46 -21.72
CA ILE A 237 16.41 14.37 -21.84
C ILE A 237 16.35 13.73 -23.23
N PHE A 238 15.16 13.46 -23.76
CA PHE A 238 14.96 12.62 -24.96
C PHE A 238 14.34 13.36 -26.15
N GLY A 239 13.93 14.62 -25.98
CA GLY A 239 13.21 15.41 -26.97
C GLY A 239 14.09 16.37 -27.76
N ASP A 240 13.44 17.09 -28.67
CA ASP A 240 14.04 18.22 -29.38
C ASP A 240 13.46 19.53 -28.86
N VAL A 241 14.07 20.66 -29.24
CA VAL A 241 13.61 21.98 -28.79
C VAL A 241 12.14 22.24 -29.17
N LYS A 242 11.63 21.61 -30.23
CA LYS A 242 10.22 21.71 -30.62
C LYS A 242 9.34 20.94 -29.66
N SER A 243 9.66 19.68 -29.33
CA SER A 243 8.89 18.88 -28.38
C SER A 243 8.89 19.47 -26.97
N ILE A 244 10.03 20.03 -26.52
CA ILE A 244 10.11 20.76 -25.24
C ILE A 244 9.17 21.96 -25.24
N LYS A 245 9.15 22.76 -26.32
CA LYS A 245 8.20 23.89 -26.46
C LYS A 245 6.75 23.42 -26.45
N GLU A 246 6.43 22.28 -27.05
CA GLU A 246 5.09 21.68 -26.99
C GLU A 246 4.72 21.25 -25.57
N ALA A 247 5.62 20.59 -24.84
CA ALA A 247 5.39 20.21 -23.44
C ALA A 247 5.14 21.43 -22.54
N VAL A 248 5.94 22.49 -22.69
CA VAL A 248 5.75 23.75 -21.95
C VAL A 248 4.41 24.42 -22.31
N LYS A 249 3.97 24.36 -23.57
CA LYS A 249 2.64 24.86 -23.98
C LYS A 249 1.51 24.08 -23.30
N ILE A 250 1.64 22.75 -23.16
CA ILE A 250 0.66 21.91 -22.46
C ILE A 250 0.59 22.30 -20.98
N TYR A 251 1.75 22.43 -20.32
CA TYR A 251 1.84 22.88 -18.93
C TYR A 251 1.18 24.24 -18.71
N ASN A 252 1.53 25.25 -19.53
CA ASN A 252 0.95 26.59 -19.42
C ASN A 252 -0.57 26.57 -19.59
N ARG A 253 -1.10 25.77 -20.52
CA ARG A 253 -2.56 25.61 -20.70
C ARG A 253 -3.22 25.04 -19.45
N ILE A 254 -2.60 24.06 -18.79
CA ILE A 254 -3.11 23.44 -17.57
C ILE A 254 -3.10 24.45 -16.41
N CYS A 255 -1.99 25.19 -16.24
CA CYS A 255 -1.87 26.26 -15.25
C CYS A 255 -2.94 27.35 -15.44
N SER A 256 -3.15 27.82 -16.68
CA SER A 256 -4.19 28.82 -16.97
C SER A 256 -5.60 28.32 -16.62
N ARG A 257 -5.92 27.05 -16.88
CA ARG A 257 -7.21 26.46 -16.51
C ARG A 257 -7.40 26.38 -14.99
N PHE A 258 -6.36 26.03 -14.25
CA PHE A 258 -6.43 25.99 -12.79
C PHE A 258 -6.57 27.39 -12.19
N GLN A 259 -5.81 28.36 -12.72
CA GLN A 259 -5.92 29.76 -12.32
C GLN A 259 -7.32 30.32 -12.58
N GLN A 260 -7.91 30.05 -13.74
CA GLN A 260 -9.30 30.41 -14.04
C GLN A 260 -10.29 29.75 -13.08
N LYS A 261 -10.05 28.51 -12.62
CA LYS A 261 -10.90 27.90 -11.60
C LYS A 261 -10.81 28.67 -10.28
N ILE A 262 -9.59 29.00 -9.83
CA ILE A 262 -9.36 29.80 -8.62
C ILE A 262 -10.05 31.17 -8.70
N GLU A 263 -9.91 31.86 -9.82
CA GLU A 263 -10.53 33.18 -10.04
C GLU A 263 -12.07 33.11 -10.08
N ASN A 264 -12.63 31.99 -10.54
CA ASN A 264 -14.07 31.74 -10.57
C ASN A 264 -14.62 31.14 -9.26
N LEU A 265 -13.77 30.76 -8.29
CA LEU A 265 -14.25 30.37 -6.97
C LEU A 265 -14.89 31.59 -6.31
N PRO A 266 -16.12 31.46 -5.74
CA PRO A 266 -16.77 32.56 -5.07
C PRO A 266 -15.88 33.05 -3.94
N ASP A 267 -15.53 34.32 -4.02
CA ASP A 267 -14.71 35.06 -3.08
C ASP A 267 -15.27 34.85 -1.65
N VAL A 268 -14.60 34.03 -0.83
CA VAL A 268 -14.99 33.81 0.59
C VAL A 268 -15.01 35.15 1.35
N THR A 269 -14.28 36.16 0.83
CA THR A 269 -14.31 37.53 1.34
C THR A 269 -15.59 38.31 0.99
N ARG A 270 -16.31 37.98 -0.08
CA ARG A 270 -17.59 38.63 -0.46
C ARG A 270 -18.76 38.22 0.43
N ILE A 271 -18.78 37.00 0.95
CA ILE A 271 -19.81 36.56 1.92
C ILE A 271 -19.69 37.38 3.21
N SER A 272 -18.45 37.65 3.66
CA SER A 272 -18.19 38.46 4.86
C SER A 272 -18.56 39.95 4.69
N THR A 273 -18.51 40.49 3.47
CA THR A 273 -18.86 41.90 3.19
C THR A 273 -20.35 42.11 2.97
N ILE A 274 -21.06 41.10 2.45
CA ILE A 274 -22.53 41.09 2.37
C ILE A 274 -23.15 40.98 3.78
N ASP A 275 -22.58 40.16 4.66
CA ASP A 275 -23.05 40.04 6.05
C ASP A 275 -22.72 41.27 6.90
N LYS A 276 -21.57 41.92 6.67
CA LYS A 276 -21.24 43.20 7.33
C LYS A 276 -22.12 44.35 6.84
N LYS A 277 -22.55 44.39 5.58
CA LYS A 277 -23.54 45.37 5.07
C LYS A 277 -24.95 45.11 5.60
N ARG A 278 -25.37 43.84 5.73
CA ARG A 278 -26.67 43.49 6.34
C ARG A 278 -26.76 43.85 7.83
N LYS A 279 -25.67 43.67 8.60
CA LYS A 279 -25.63 44.08 10.02
C LYS A 279 -25.59 45.59 10.22
N LYS A 280 -25.02 46.37 9.28
CA LYS A 280 -25.00 47.84 9.38
C LYS A 280 -26.36 48.48 9.08
N ASN A 281 -27.11 47.94 8.11
CA ASN A 281 -28.46 48.43 7.80
C ASN A 281 -29.52 48.06 8.86
N SER A 282 -29.30 46.97 9.61
CA SER A 282 -30.20 46.55 10.69
C SER A 282 -30.14 47.46 11.93
N PHE A 283 -28.99 48.12 12.18
CA PHE A 283 -28.78 48.96 13.38
C PHE A 283 -29.30 50.41 13.22
N GLU A 284 -29.39 50.90 11.98
CA GLU A 284 -30.02 52.22 11.68
C GLU A 284 -31.56 52.16 11.67
N SER A 285 -32.16 50.98 11.43
CA SER A 285 -33.61 50.80 11.46
C SER A 285 -34.21 50.57 12.86
N THR A 286 -33.43 50.06 13.83
CA THR A 286 -33.90 49.79 15.21
C THR A 286 -33.82 51.00 16.13
N THR A 287 -32.98 51.99 15.84
CA THR A 287 -32.88 53.23 16.64
C THR A 287 -33.97 54.26 16.33
N LYS A 288 -34.73 54.11 15.22
CA LYS A 288 -35.92 54.91 14.91
C LYS A 288 -37.25 54.30 15.40
N ARG A 289 -37.28 53.04 15.85
CA ARG A 289 -38.53 52.32 16.19
C ARG A 289 -38.75 52.09 17.70
N LEU A 290 -37.93 52.67 18.57
CA LEU A 290 -38.06 52.60 20.04
C LEU A 290 -38.70 53.85 20.68
N LYS A 291 -39.35 54.73 19.88
CA LYS A 291 -40.09 55.90 20.37
C LYS A 291 -41.61 55.87 20.16
N SER A 292 -42.17 54.74 19.77
CA SER A 292 -43.63 54.63 19.63
C SER A 292 -44.09 53.25 20.07
N THR A 293 -45.12 53.28 20.93
CA THR A 293 -45.98 52.17 21.38
C THR A 293 -45.50 51.36 22.59
N GLU A 294 -45.54 52.04 23.75
CA GLU A 294 -46.19 51.47 24.94
C GLU A 294 -47.66 51.13 24.62
N LYS A 295 -48.09 49.91 24.98
CA LYS A 295 -49.33 49.57 25.72
C LYS A 295 -49.78 48.15 25.39
N GLY A 296 -49.68 47.28 26.41
CA GLY A 296 -50.86 46.52 26.87
C GLY A 296 -51.08 45.09 26.38
N LYS A 297 -50.67 44.15 27.25
CA LYS A 297 -51.40 42.96 27.77
C LYS A 297 -51.49 41.65 26.95
N TYR A 298 -50.65 40.70 27.40
CA TYR A 298 -50.92 39.34 27.92
C TYR A 298 -52.04 38.47 27.31
N THR A 299 -51.69 37.25 26.87
CA THR A 299 -51.97 35.97 27.59
C THR A 299 -51.05 34.81 27.12
N ASN A 300 -50.73 33.93 28.09
CA ASN A 300 -49.88 32.73 28.13
C ASN A 300 -50.18 31.67 27.03
N THR A 301 -49.30 30.74 26.64
CA THR A 301 -48.50 29.72 27.37
C THR A 301 -47.47 29.12 26.36
N SER A 302 -46.17 29.17 26.60
CA SER A 302 -45.31 28.18 27.29
C SER A 302 -44.98 26.92 26.47
N GLU A 303 -43.90 27.03 25.69
CA GLU A 303 -43.12 25.93 25.10
C GLU A 303 -42.23 25.26 26.14
N THR A 304 -42.02 23.95 26.00
CA THR A 304 -40.83 23.26 26.52
C THR A 304 -40.53 22.08 25.59
N ILE A 305 -39.30 21.99 25.06
CA ILE A 305 -38.40 20.81 25.10
C ILE A 305 -37.11 21.15 24.31
N ILE A 306 -36.12 21.56 25.09
CA ILE A 306 -34.72 21.11 25.15
C ILE A 306 -33.99 20.75 23.83
N CYS A 307 -33.05 21.63 23.50
CA CYS A 307 -31.86 21.40 22.69
C CYS A 307 -30.76 20.72 23.54
N SER A 308 -30.03 19.75 22.96
CA SER A 308 -28.60 19.57 23.27
C SER A 308 -27.86 18.96 22.07
N GLN A 309 -27.09 19.79 21.39
CA GLN A 309 -25.83 19.40 20.77
C GLN A 309 -24.72 19.68 21.79
N SER A 310 -23.77 18.77 21.98
CA SER A 310 -22.40 19.17 22.29
C SER A 310 -21.41 18.26 21.56
N VAL A 311 -20.69 18.91 20.65
CA VAL A 311 -19.31 18.61 20.29
C VAL A 311 -18.50 19.55 21.16
N HIS A 312 -17.47 19.09 21.88
CA HIS A 312 -16.32 19.94 22.18
C HIS A 312 -15.05 19.12 22.44
N ALA A 313 -14.04 19.47 21.65
CA ALA A 313 -12.63 19.25 21.91
C ALA A 313 -12.21 19.96 23.21
N GLN A 314 -11.16 19.44 23.85
CA GLN A 314 -10.40 20.17 24.85
C GLN A 314 -8.90 20.10 24.54
N ASP A 315 -8.32 21.28 24.66
CA ASP A 315 -6.93 21.68 24.49
C ASP A 315 -5.96 20.99 25.45
N VAL A 316 -4.70 20.90 25.03
CA VAL A 316 -3.54 20.78 25.91
C VAL A 316 -2.75 22.07 25.84
N GLN A 317 -2.73 22.82 26.95
CA GLN A 317 -1.82 23.95 27.15
C GLN A 317 -0.48 23.48 27.73
N GLN A 318 0.57 24.18 27.27
CA GLN A 318 1.95 24.12 27.71
C GLN A 318 2.10 24.55 29.17
N ASP A 319 3.18 24.06 29.81
CA ASP A 319 3.83 24.87 30.82
C ASP A 319 5.36 24.85 30.65
N SER A 320 5.96 25.96 31.04
CA SER A 320 7.25 26.48 30.60
C SER A 320 8.36 26.29 31.65
N THR A 321 9.62 26.30 31.21
CA THR A 321 10.80 27.02 31.76
C THR A 321 12.09 26.31 31.34
N ASN A 322 13.26 26.93 31.19
CA ASN A 322 13.68 28.24 30.73
C ASN A 322 15.21 28.12 30.49
N LYS A 323 15.78 29.00 29.66
CA LYS A 323 17.19 29.43 29.60
C LYS A 323 18.25 28.53 28.91
N ASN A 324 18.66 29.03 27.74
CA ASN A 324 19.94 29.74 27.53
C ASN A 324 21.06 29.05 26.71
N ILE A 325 21.47 29.81 25.68
CA ILE A 325 22.83 30.12 25.22
C ILE A 325 23.37 29.36 23.99
N ALA A 326 23.47 30.17 22.93
CA ALA A 326 24.54 30.34 21.93
C ALA A 326 24.88 29.22 20.95
N SER A 327 24.67 29.61 19.69
CA SER A 327 25.46 29.30 18.50
C SER A 327 26.97 29.32 18.72
N ASP A 328 27.66 28.33 18.14
CA ASP A 328 28.85 28.58 17.31
C ASP A 328 29.06 27.41 16.35
N TYR A 329 29.03 27.71 15.06
CA TYR A 329 29.52 26.88 13.96
C TYR A 329 30.76 27.58 13.41
N SER A 330 31.93 26.97 13.54
CA SER A 330 33.06 27.24 12.63
C SER A 330 33.94 25.99 12.48
N GLU A 331 34.03 25.57 11.22
CA GLU A 331 35.08 24.86 10.49
C GLU A 331 36.23 24.15 11.24
N SER A 332 36.48 22.88 10.87
CA SER A 332 37.74 22.47 10.18
C SER A 332 37.82 20.98 9.82
N GLN A 333 37.93 20.72 8.50
CA GLN A 333 38.73 19.71 7.76
C GLN A 333 38.94 18.27 8.29
N PRO A 334 38.76 17.23 7.45
CA PRO A 334 39.38 15.92 7.64
C PRO A 334 40.78 15.87 6.97
N THR A 335 41.78 15.40 7.72
CA THR A 335 43.15 15.19 7.24
C THR A 335 43.25 13.92 6.39
N LEU A 336 43.69 14.08 5.14
CA LEU A 336 44.33 13.02 4.35
C LEU A 336 45.69 12.70 4.97
N ASP A 337 45.99 11.42 5.13
CA ASP A 337 47.37 10.95 5.10
C ASP A 337 47.53 9.72 4.20
N LYS A 338 48.67 9.74 3.50
CA LYS A 338 49.03 8.95 2.33
C LYS A 338 50.01 7.82 2.68
N ASN A 339 50.16 6.92 1.69
CA ASN A 339 51.32 6.07 1.37
C ASN A 339 51.40 4.75 2.16
N THR A 340 51.55 3.58 1.53
CA THR A 340 52.67 3.18 0.64
C THR A 340 52.25 1.86 -0.07
N SER A 341 52.34 1.72 -1.41
CA SER A 341 53.43 1.09 -2.19
C SER A 341 53.89 -0.26 -1.61
N ASP A 342 54.07 -1.39 -2.32
CA ASP A 342 54.38 -1.66 -3.73
C ASP A 342 54.42 -3.20 -3.93
N SER A 343 54.62 -3.61 -5.19
CA SER A 343 55.12 -4.91 -5.72
C SER A 343 54.07 -5.83 -6.37
N PHE A 344 53.98 -5.84 -7.71
CA PHE A 344 54.80 -6.57 -8.70
C PHE A 344 54.76 -8.10 -8.56
N THR A 345 54.06 -8.79 -9.47
CA THR A 345 54.70 -9.75 -10.38
C THR A 345 53.85 -10.02 -11.62
N LEU A 346 54.54 -10.27 -12.73
CA LEU A 346 54.12 -10.29 -14.11
C LEU A 346 54.53 -11.65 -14.69
N ILE A 347 53.69 -12.20 -15.59
CA ILE A 347 53.95 -13.17 -16.70
C ILE A 347 54.35 -14.63 -16.38
N PRO A 348 54.39 -15.56 -17.37
CA PRO A 348 53.41 -15.99 -18.40
C PRO A 348 53.26 -17.54 -18.51
N GLY A 349 52.26 -18.00 -19.28
CA GLY A 349 52.56 -18.87 -20.44
C GLY A 349 52.39 -20.40 -20.35
N ASN A 350 51.70 -20.88 -21.38
CA ASN A 350 52.08 -22.00 -22.26
C ASN A 350 51.38 -23.38 -22.19
N LEU A 351 50.66 -23.63 -23.31
CA LEU A 351 50.84 -24.71 -24.30
C LEU A 351 50.44 -26.17 -24.00
N GLY A 352 49.78 -26.75 -25.03
CA GLY A 352 49.83 -28.18 -25.40
C GLY A 352 48.46 -28.86 -25.40
N ALA A 353 47.74 -28.97 -26.53
CA ALA A 353 47.89 -29.96 -27.61
C ALA A 353 47.23 -31.31 -27.27
N ASP A 354 46.11 -31.63 -27.95
CA ASP A 354 45.93 -32.79 -28.87
C ASP A 354 45.00 -33.81 -28.16
N THR A 355 44.08 -34.58 -28.76
CA THR A 355 43.94 -35.15 -30.10
C THR A 355 42.52 -35.73 -30.29
N SER A 356 42.06 -35.82 -31.56
CA SER A 356 41.26 -36.90 -32.19
C SER A 356 39.87 -37.29 -31.62
N MET A 357 38.78 -37.10 -32.39
CA MET A 357 38.15 -38.06 -33.36
C MET A 357 37.04 -38.94 -32.76
N SER A 358 35.83 -38.80 -33.34
CA SER A 358 34.80 -39.82 -33.68
C SER A 358 33.42 -39.11 -33.64
N VAL A 359 32.78 -38.67 -34.72
CA VAL A 359 32.18 -39.36 -35.89
C VAL A 359 31.27 -40.54 -35.53
N PHE A 360 30.01 -40.44 -36.02
CA PHE A 360 28.90 -41.44 -36.08
C PHE A 360 28.22 -41.75 -34.73
N ILE A 361 26.90 -41.65 -34.53
CA ILE A 361 25.68 -41.65 -35.36
C ILE A 361 24.68 -40.65 -34.78
#